data_AF-A0A9D7SPV1-F1
#
_entry.id   AF-A0A9D7SPV1-F1
#
_cell.length_a   1.000
_cell.length_b   1.000
_cell.length_c   1.000
_cell.angle_alpha   90.00
_cell.angle_beta   90.00
_cell.angle_gamma   90.00
#
_symmetry.space_group_name_H-M   'P 1'
#
loop_
_entity.id
_entity.type
_entity.pdbx_description
1 polymer ?
#
loop_
_entity_poly.entity_id
_entity_poly.type
_entity_poly.pdbx_seq_one_letter_code
_entity_poly.pdbx_strand_id
1 'polypeptide(L)'
;MAREVFEAKPRWLLKTPPHIAFLVCAARSGFSDHVDARQVADEEARHFADPLQRGLDYRERMSDESARFFDVYFRDILADPIATIERMYQHFGFDLSPEARDAMVTYLEQRPSEKHGLHRYNLEQFGLSRQRHGGLFTGYCQRFGL
;
A
#
# COMPACT_ATOMS: atom_id res chain seq x y z
N MET A 1 0.16 25.49 -5.44
CA MET A 1 1.34 24.64 -5.13
C MET A 1 0.90 23.26 -4.66
N ALA A 2 0.38 22.43 -5.57
CA ALA A 2 -0.07 21.06 -5.24
C ALA A 2 0.35 20.02 -6.30
N ARG A 3 1.26 20.40 -7.21
CA ARG A 3 1.69 19.57 -8.35
C ARG A 3 3.02 18.86 -8.16
N GLU A 4 3.81 19.20 -7.13
CA GLU A 4 5.17 18.64 -6.95
C GLU A 4 5.26 17.42 -6.02
N VAL A 5 4.14 16.92 -5.47
CA VAL A 5 4.19 15.80 -4.50
C VAL A 5 4.21 14.42 -5.19
N PHE A 6 3.90 14.33 -6.48
CA PHE A 6 3.70 13.06 -7.18
C PHE A 6 4.77 12.66 -8.19
N GLU A 7 5.79 13.49 -8.42
CA GLU A 7 6.94 13.10 -9.27
C GLU A 7 8.15 12.68 -8.42
N ALA A 8 8.44 11.37 -8.47
CA ALA A 8 9.76 10.72 -8.39
C ALA A 8 9.77 9.44 -7.53
N LYS A 9 9.76 8.27 -8.20
CA LYS A 9 10.27 6.94 -7.77
C LYS A 9 9.54 6.32 -6.54
N PRO A 10 9.60 4.99 -6.31
CA PRO A 10 8.70 4.31 -5.37
C PRO A 10 9.09 4.58 -3.91
N ARG A 11 8.77 5.78 -3.40
CA ARG A 11 9.01 6.18 -2.00
C ARG A 11 8.09 5.44 -1.01
N TRP A 12 7.11 4.67 -1.47
CA TRP A 12 6.10 4.02 -0.63
C TRP A 12 6.63 2.78 0.12
N LEU A 13 7.58 2.04 -0.46
CA LEU A 13 8.23 0.88 0.18
C LEU A 13 8.95 1.21 1.50
N LEU A 14 9.35 2.48 1.65
CA LEU A 14 10.01 2.99 2.85
C LEU A 14 9.07 3.81 3.73
N LYS A 15 7.77 3.89 3.42
CA LYS A 15 6.76 4.63 4.20
C LYS A 15 5.74 3.70 4.86
N THR A 16 5.29 2.65 4.19
CA THR A 16 4.29 1.72 4.73
C THR A 16 4.85 0.87 5.89
N PRO A 17 6.01 0.19 5.75
CA PRO A 17 6.56 -0.60 6.85
C PRO A 17 6.89 0.22 8.12
N PRO A 18 7.49 1.43 8.05
CA PRO A 18 7.70 2.22 9.26
C PRO A 18 6.42 2.75 9.91
N HIS A 19 5.36 3.05 9.14
CA HIS A 19 4.07 3.45 9.73
C HIS A 19 3.48 2.32 10.58
N ILE A 20 3.62 1.08 10.11
CA ILE A 20 3.10 -0.09 10.80
C ILE A 20 4.00 -0.48 11.96
N ALA A 21 5.33 -0.42 11.78
CA ALA A 21 6.29 -0.55 12.88
C ALA A 21 6.04 0.48 13.99
N PHE A 22 5.70 1.73 13.64
CA PHE A 22 5.30 2.74 14.63
C PHE A 22 4.04 2.32 15.41
N LEU A 23 2.99 1.89 14.71
CA LEU A 23 1.76 1.42 15.35
C LEU A 23 2.01 0.23 16.27
N VAL A 24 2.85 -0.71 15.84
CA VAL A 24 3.24 -1.90 16.60
C VAL A 24 4.07 -1.52 17.81
N CYS A 25 5.01 -0.58 17.68
CA CYS A 25 5.74 -0.04 18.83
C CYS A 25 4.79 0.62 19.83
N ALA A 26 3.88 1.48 19.37
CA ALA A 26 2.91 2.15 20.25
C ALA A 26 2.02 1.14 20.98
N ALA A 27 1.57 0.08 20.30
CA ALA A 27 0.82 -1.01 20.91
C ALA A 27 1.66 -1.79 21.94
N ARG A 28 2.90 -2.17 21.60
CA ARG A 28 3.80 -2.92 22.49
C ARG A 28 4.19 -2.09 23.73
N SER A 29 4.32 -0.76 23.60
CA SER A 29 4.60 0.15 24.72
C SER A 29 3.47 0.22 25.75
N GLY A 30 2.25 -0.20 25.42
CA GLY A 30 1.17 -0.36 26.40
C GLY A 30 1.37 -1.56 27.34
N PHE A 31 2.28 -2.49 27.00
CA PHE A 31 2.50 -3.74 27.71
C PHE A 31 3.97 -3.98 28.12
N SER A 32 4.89 -3.11 27.69
CA SER A 32 6.32 -3.24 27.97
C SER A 32 7.05 -1.90 27.91
N ASP A 33 7.94 -1.67 28.87
CA ASP A 33 8.87 -0.54 28.88
C ASP A 33 10.11 -0.77 27.99
N HIS A 34 10.27 -1.97 27.43
CA HIS A 34 11.42 -2.37 26.62
C HIS A 34 10.99 -2.71 25.19
N VAL A 35 10.81 -1.68 24.36
CA VAL A 35 10.49 -1.83 22.93
C VAL A 35 11.66 -1.32 22.09
N ASP A 36 12.37 -2.24 21.42
CA ASP A 36 13.39 -1.88 20.42
C ASP A 36 12.74 -1.61 19.07
N ALA A 37 12.60 -0.33 18.72
CA ALA A 37 11.99 0.11 17.46
C ALA A 37 12.68 -0.44 16.20
N ARG A 38 13.99 -0.70 16.23
CA ARG A 38 14.73 -1.25 15.08
C ARG A 38 14.46 -2.74 14.92
N GLN A 39 14.39 -3.46 16.04
CA GLN A 39 13.98 -4.86 16.02
C GLN A 39 12.55 -5.00 15.49
N VAL A 40 11.61 -4.22 16.03
CA VAL A 40 10.21 -4.23 15.56
C VAL A 40 10.16 -3.91 14.06
N ALA A 41 10.86 -2.89 13.59
CA ALA A 41 10.82 -2.55 12.17
C ALA A 41 11.40 -3.63 11.24
N ASP A 42 12.46 -4.33 11.66
CA ASP A 42 13.05 -5.44 10.91
C ASP A 42 12.11 -6.65 10.87
N GLU A 43 11.44 -6.96 11.99
CA GLU A 43 10.37 -7.97 12.08
C GLU A 43 9.22 -7.63 11.13
N GLU A 44 8.71 -6.40 11.22
CA GLU A 44 7.60 -5.93 10.39
C GLU A 44 7.97 -5.93 8.90
N ALA A 45 9.17 -5.50 8.52
CA ALA A 45 9.60 -5.54 7.12
C ALA A 45 9.57 -6.96 6.53
N ARG A 46 9.97 -7.98 7.31
CA ARG A 46 9.84 -9.38 6.90
C ARG A 46 8.39 -9.85 6.88
N HIS A 47 7.62 -9.49 7.91
CA HIS A 47 6.21 -9.82 8.00
C HIS A 47 5.40 -9.27 6.83
N PHE A 48 5.74 -8.08 6.32
CA PHE A 48 5.12 -7.50 5.12
C PHE A 48 5.59 -8.13 3.83
N ALA A 49 6.86 -8.54 3.73
CA ALA A 49 7.39 -9.14 2.52
C ALA A 49 6.81 -10.54 2.26
N ASP A 50 6.60 -11.33 3.30
CA ASP A 50 6.11 -12.70 3.21
C ASP A 50 4.76 -12.85 2.46
N PRO A 51 3.66 -12.17 2.82
CA PRO A 51 2.39 -12.28 2.10
C PRO A 51 2.46 -11.74 0.67
N LEU A 52 3.32 -10.75 0.40
CA LEU A 52 3.55 -10.27 -0.97
C LEU A 52 4.19 -11.36 -1.83
N GLN A 53 5.23 -12.01 -1.32
CA GLN A 53 5.88 -13.12 -2.03
C GLN A 53 4.91 -14.29 -2.21
N ARG A 54 4.20 -14.71 -1.16
CA ARG A 54 3.20 -15.78 -1.26
C ARG A 54 2.10 -15.46 -2.28
N GLY A 55 1.68 -14.20 -2.37
CA GLY A 55 0.71 -13.74 -3.37
C GLY A 55 1.25 -13.84 -4.81
N LEU A 56 2.53 -13.53 -5.03
CA LEU A 56 3.20 -13.71 -6.32
C LEU A 56 3.31 -15.19 -6.69
N ASP A 57 3.74 -16.03 -5.75
CA ASP A 57 3.87 -17.48 -5.97
C ASP A 57 2.51 -18.11 -6.32
N TYR A 58 1.43 -17.68 -5.64
CA TYR A 58 0.07 -18.14 -5.92
C TYR A 58 -0.39 -17.71 -7.32
N ARG A 59 -0.10 -16.47 -7.72
CA ARG A 59 -0.39 -15.97 -9.08
C ARG A 59 0.37 -16.74 -10.15
N GLU A 60 1.64 -17.06 -9.91
CA GLU A 60 2.46 -17.82 -10.86
C GLU A 60 1.90 -19.23 -11.10
N ARG A 61 1.47 -19.90 -10.02
CA ARG A 61 0.79 -21.21 -10.10
C ARG A 61 -0.55 -21.15 -10.83
N MET A 62 -1.18 -19.99 -10.90
CA MET A 62 -2.45 -19.73 -11.59
C MET A 62 -2.25 -18.90 -12.85
N SER A 63 -1.11 -19.05 -13.53
CA SER A 63 -0.79 -18.28 -14.72
C SER A 63 -1.83 -18.44 -15.85
N ASP A 64 -2.45 -19.61 -15.97
CA ASP A 64 -3.54 -19.88 -16.92
C ASP A 64 -4.86 -19.17 -16.56
N GLU A 65 -5.00 -18.67 -15.33
CA GLU A 65 -6.19 -17.99 -14.82
C GLU A 65 -5.88 -16.52 -14.47
N SER A 66 -4.96 -15.88 -15.20
CA SER A 66 -4.51 -14.51 -14.91
C SER A 66 -5.64 -13.47 -14.87
N ALA A 67 -6.74 -13.71 -15.60
CA ALA A 67 -7.95 -12.88 -15.60
C ALA A 67 -8.73 -12.86 -14.28
N ARG A 68 -8.34 -13.70 -13.29
CA ARG A 68 -8.90 -13.65 -11.93
C ARG A 68 -8.28 -12.56 -11.08
N PHE A 69 -7.24 -11.89 -11.57
CA PHE A 69 -6.48 -10.91 -10.84
C PHE A 69 -6.57 -9.54 -11.51
N PHE A 70 -7.08 -8.55 -10.78
CA PHE A 70 -7.05 -7.14 -11.18
C PHE A 70 -6.12 -6.36 -10.26
N ASP A 71 -5.15 -5.66 -10.85
CA ASP A 71 -4.14 -4.90 -10.11
C ASP A 71 -4.51 -3.42 -10.03
N VAL A 72 -4.72 -2.92 -8.81
CA VAL A 72 -5.00 -1.50 -8.55
C VAL A 72 -3.75 -0.83 -8.00
N TYR A 73 -3.20 0.11 -8.77
CA TYR A 73 -2.09 0.94 -8.31
C TYR A 73 -2.63 2.05 -7.42
N PHE A 74 -1.98 2.28 -6.27
CA PHE A 74 -2.40 3.31 -5.34
C PHE A 74 -2.45 4.72 -5.97
N ARG A 75 -1.55 5.00 -6.93
CA ARG A 75 -1.57 6.28 -7.68
C ARG A 75 -2.80 6.43 -8.57
N ASP A 76 -3.30 5.33 -9.14
CA ASP A 76 -4.44 5.33 -10.05
C ASP A 76 -5.73 5.60 -9.28
N ILE A 77 -5.92 4.90 -8.15
CA ILE A 77 -7.11 5.09 -7.31
C ILE A 77 -7.15 6.49 -6.67
N LEU A 78 -5.99 7.08 -6.35
CA LEU A 78 -5.94 8.46 -5.86
C LEU A 78 -6.22 9.50 -6.96
N ALA A 79 -5.80 9.23 -8.20
CA ALA A 79 -6.01 10.14 -9.31
C ALA A 79 -7.47 10.13 -9.78
N ASP A 80 -8.06 8.93 -9.90
CA ASP A 80 -9.45 8.76 -10.30
C ASP A 80 -10.03 7.45 -9.71
N PRO A 81 -10.70 7.53 -8.54
CA PRO A 81 -11.29 6.37 -7.89
C PRO A 81 -12.39 5.72 -8.74
N ILE A 82 -13.23 6.53 -9.40
CA ILE A 82 -14.40 6.04 -10.15
C ILE A 82 -13.94 5.30 -11.40
N ALA A 83 -13.04 5.89 -12.19
CA ALA A 83 -12.52 5.23 -13.38
C ALA A 83 -11.76 3.94 -13.04
N THR A 84 -11.08 3.89 -11.90
CA THR A 84 -10.41 2.66 -11.43
C THR A 84 -11.41 1.55 -11.10
N ILE A 85 -12.53 1.88 -10.45
CA ILE A 85 -13.60 0.92 -10.14
C ILE A 85 -14.31 0.47 -11.43
N GLU A 86 -14.58 1.38 -12.36
CA GLU A 86 -15.16 1.04 -13.67
C GLU A 86 -14.29 0.03 -14.43
N ARG A 87 -12.96 0.23 -14.47
CA ARG A 87 -12.03 -0.74 -15.06
C ARG A 87 -12.05 -2.10 -14.35
N MET A 88 -12.19 -2.10 -13.02
CA MET A 88 -12.30 -3.34 -12.23
C MET A 88 -13.56 -4.12 -12.60
N TYR A 89 -14.71 -3.44 -12.69
CA TYR A 89 -15.98 -4.04 -13.10
C TYR A 89 -15.89 -4.64 -14.51
N GLN A 90 -15.36 -3.86 -15.46
CA GLN A 90 -15.14 -4.32 -16.84
C GLN A 90 -14.22 -5.55 -16.90
N HIS A 91 -13.13 -5.56 -16.12
CA HIS A 91 -12.19 -6.68 -16.08
C HIS A 91 -12.86 -8.00 -15.64
N PHE A 92 -13.74 -7.94 -14.65
CA PHE A 92 -14.46 -9.11 -14.16
C PHE A 92 -15.78 -9.40 -14.90
N GLY A 93 -16.13 -8.59 -15.90
CA GLY A 93 -17.38 -8.72 -16.64
C GLY A 93 -18.62 -8.43 -15.79
N PHE A 94 -18.50 -7.56 -14.79
CA PHE A 94 -19.62 -7.10 -13.97
C PHE A 94 -20.18 -5.79 -14.51
N ASP A 95 -21.51 -5.66 -14.46
CA ASP A 95 -22.20 -4.42 -14.79
C ASP A 95 -22.16 -3.48 -13.59
N LEU A 96 -21.62 -2.28 -13.79
CA LEU A 96 -21.69 -1.20 -12.80
C LEU A 96 -22.98 -0.40 -13.04
N SER A 97 -23.92 -0.48 -12.10
CA SER A 97 -25.17 0.26 -12.22
C SER A 97 -24.96 1.78 -12.07
N PRO A 98 -25.78 2.61 -12.73
CA PRO A 98 -25.75 4.06 -12.55
C PRO A 98 -25.92 4.48 -11.09
N GLU A 99 -26.78 3.80 -10.34
CA GLU A 99 -27.06 4.11 -8.93
C GLU A 99 -25.83 3.83 -8.05
N ALA A 100 -25.13 2.73 -8.29
CA ALA A 100 -23.90 2.39 -7.58
C ALA A 100 -22.79 3.42 -7.89
N ARG A 101 -22.67 3.82 -9.15
CA ARG A 101 -21.73 4.85 -9.58
C ARG A 101 -22.02 6.19 -8.91
N ASP A 102 -23.27 6.63 -8.93
CA ASP A 102 -23.69 7.91 -8.34
C ASP A 102 -23.53 7.92 -6.82
N ALA A 103 -23.79 6.79 -6.15
CA ALA A 103 -23.53 6.64 -4.72
C ALA A 103 -22.03 6.79 -4.39
N MET A 104 -21.14 6.23 -5.22
CA MET A 104 -19.69 6.39 -5.04
C MET A 104 -19.24 7.83 -5.28
N VAL A 105 -19.73 8.49 -6.33
CA VAL A 105 -19.46 9.91 -6.60
C VAL A 105 -19.91 10.78 -5.42
N THR A 106 -21.15 10.58 -4.97
CA THR A 106 -21.71 11.30 -3.81
C THR A 106 -20.86 11.11 -2.56
N TYR A 107 -20.41 9.88 -2.29
CA TYR A 107 -19.54 9.59 -1.15
C TYR A 107 -18.21 10.35 -1.21
N LEU A 108 -17.59 10.44 -2.39
CA LEU A 108 -16.34 11.15 -2.60
C LEU A 108 -16.52 12.67 -2.45
N GLU A 109 -17.61 13.23 -2.98
CA GLU A 109 -17.94 14.65 -2.87
C GLU A 109 -18.20 15.07 -1.42
N GLN A 110 -18.85 14.21 -0.63
CA GLN A 110 -19.14 14.46 0.79
C GLN A 110 -17.90 14.35 1.70
N ARG A 111 -16.79 13.83 1.18
CA ARG A 111 -15.53 13.70 1.91
C ARG A 111 -14.40 14.40 1.15
N PRO A 112 -14.38 15.76 1.12
CA PRO A 112 -13.21 16.46 0.65
C PRO A 112 -11.99 15.95 1.43
N SER A 113 -10.92 15.65 0.69
CA SER A 113 -9.62 15.17 1.19
C SER A 113 -9.00 16.19 2.15
N GLU A 114 -9.54 16.29 3.35
CA GLU A 114 -8.92 16.94 4.48
C GLU A 114 -8.82 15.93 5.62
N LYS A 115 -7.72 16.02 6.37
CA LYS A 115 -7.51 15.38 7.68
C LYS A 115 -6.90 13.97 7.66
N HIS A 116 -5.73 13.83 7.08
CA HIS A 116 -4.66 13.18 7.86
C HIS A 116 -3.46 14.10 7.77
N GLY A 117 -3.19 14.82 8.87
CA GLY A 117 -1.97 15.59 8.98
C GLY A 117 -0.78 14.70 8.65
N LEU A 118 0.26 15.25 8.03
CA LEU A 118 1.53 14.55 7.88
C LEU A 118 2.04 14.24 9.29
N HIS A 119 1.75 13.05 9.80
CA HIS A 119 2.43 12.53 10.96
C HIS A 119 3.90 12.44 10.57
N ARG A 120 4.67 13.42 11.03
CA ARG A 120 6.13 13.45 10.90
C ARG A 120 6.67 12.37 11.85
N TYR A 121 6.59 11.12 11.42
CA TYR A 121 7.33 10.05 12.07
C TYR A 121 8.81 10.31 11.85
N ASN A 122 9.59 10.24 12.93
CA ASN A 122 11.04 10.20 12.81
C ASN A 122 11.43 8.79 12.31
N LEU A 123 11.35 8.59 11.00
CA LEU A 123 11.61 7.29 10.34
C LEU A 123 13.01 6.76 10.63
N GLU A 124 13.96 7.64 10.98
CA GLU A 124 15.35 7.29 11.28
C GLU A 124 15.47 6.36 12.50
N GLN A 125 14.53 6.44 13.45
CA GLN A 125 14.55 5.60 14.66
C GLN A 125 14.34 4.11 14.36
N PHE A 126 13.67 3.78 13.26
CA PHE A 126 13.36 2.40 12.87
C PHE A 126 14.51 1.71 12.14
N GLY A 127 15.57 2.43 11.74
CA GLY A 127 16.73 1.83 11.08
C GLY A 127 16.43 1.12 9.76
N LEU A 128 15.26 1.38 9.16
CA LEU A 128 14.86 0.82 7.88
C LEU A 128 15.65 1.48 6.75
N SER A 129 16.43 0.69 6.01
CA SER A 129 17.18 1.15 4.84
C SER A 129 16.92 0.27 3.62
N ARG A 130 17.04 0.88 2.43
CA ARG A 130 17.01 0.15 1.15
C ARG A 130 18.10 -0.91 1.07
N GLN A 131 19.29 -0.63 1.60
CA GLN A 131 20.41 -1.57 1.60
C GLN A 131 20.08 -2.85 2.37
N ARG A 132 19.44 -2.73 3.54
CA ARG A 132 19.14 -3.88 4.42
C ARG A 132 17.85 -4.59 4.05
N HIS A 133 16.82 -3.86 3.61
CA HIS A 133 15.46 -4.42 3.45
C HIS A 133 14.97 -4.43 2.00
N GLY A 134 15.62 -3.70 1.08
CA GLY A 134 15.15 -3.60 -0.31
C GLY A 134 15.09 -4.94 -1.03
N GLY A 135 16.00 -5.86 -0.69
CA GLY A 135 16.01 -7.23 -1.21
C GLY A 135 14.69 -7.97 -0.98
N LEU A 136 14.05 -7.76 0.18
CA LEU A 136 12.80 -8.44 0.57
C LEU A 136 11.63 -8.15 -0.38
N PHE A 137 11.64 -7.01 -1.07
CA PHE A 137 10.54 -6.56 -1.92
C PHE A 137 10.88 -6.64 -3.42
N THR A 138 12.05 -7.16 -3.79
CA THR A 138 12.55 -7.09 -5.17
C THR A 138 11.61 -7.77 -6.16
N GLY A 139 11.14 -9.00 -5.86
CA GLY A 139 10.22 -9.72 -6.74
C GLY A 139 8.91 -8.96 -6.98
N TYR A 140 8.35 -8.37 -5.92
CA TYR A 140 7.14 -7.54 -6.02
C TYR A 140 7.37 -6.29 -6.87
N CYS A 141 8.47 -5.57 -6.64
CA CYS A 141 8.78 -4.34 -7.40
C CYS A 141 9.00 -4.64 -8.88
N GLN A 142 9.71 -5.73 -9.20
CA GLN A 142 9.94 -6.15 -10.58
C GLN A 142 8.64 -6.52 -11.28
N ARG A 143 7.74 -7.26 -10.62
CA ARG A 143 6.46 -7.68 -11.21
C ARG A 143 5.57 -6.49 -11.63
N PHE A 144 5.58 -5.43 -10.82
CA PHE A 144 4.68 -4.28 -10.98
C PHE A 144 5.38 -3.00 -11.47
N GLY A 145 6.67 -3.06 -11.82
CA GLY A 145 7.44 -1.92 -12.32
C GLY A 145 7.52 -0.75 -11.34
N LEU A 146 7.72 -1.06 -10.05
CA LEU A 146 7.73 -0.09 -8.96
C LEU A 146 9.15 0.40 -8.66
#